data_AF-A0A928KE39-F1
#
_entry.id   AF-A0A928KE39-F1
#
_cell.length_a   1.000
_cell.length_b   1.000
_cell.length_c   1.000
_cell.angle_alpha   90.00
_cell.angle_beta   90.00
_cell.angle_gamma   90.00
#
_symmetry.space_group_name_H-M   'P 1'
#
loop_
_entity.id
_entity.type
_entity.pdbx_description
1 polymer ?
#
loop_
_entity_poly.entity_id
_entity_poly.type
_entity_poly.pdbx_seq_one_letter_code
_entity_poly.pdbx_strand_id
1 'polypeptide(L)' 'MKATGIVRRIDDLGRVVIPKEIRRTMRIREGDPLMMTLGQSDIFCVNMLDLSKRMGII' A
#
# COMPACT_ATOMS: atom_id res chain seq x y z
N MET A 1 16.05 2.53 -6.16
CA MET A 1 14.69 2.61 -6.73
C MET A 1 14.36 4.08 -6.97
N LYS A 2 13.94 4.47 -8.18
CA LYS A 2 13.40 5.83 -8.41
C LYS A 2 11.98 5.87 -7.83
N ALA A 3 11.72 6.75 -6.88
CA ALA A 3 10.36 7.04 -6.45
C ALA A 3 9.60 7.63 -7.64
N THR A 4 8.56 6.95 -8.11
CA THR A 4 7.75 7.45 -9.25
C THR A 4 6.88 8.65 -8.85
N GLY A 5 6.70 8.91 -7.54
CA GLY A 5 5.96 10.07 -7.04
C GLY A 5 4.48 10.07 -7.39
N ILE A 6 3.90 8.91 -7.72
CA ILE A 6 2.52 8.81 -8.21
C ILE A 6 1.57 8.57 -7.04
N VAL A 7 0.80 9.60 -6.66
CA VAL A 7 -0.28 9.50 -5.67
C VAL A 7 -1.59 9.12 -6.37
N ARG A 8 -2.24 8.06 -5.89
CA ARG A 8 -3.60 7.66 -6.30
C ARG A 8 -4.51 7.70 -5.10
N ARG A 9 -5.73 8.19 -5.30
CA ARG A 9 -6.79 8.07 -4.31
C ARG A 9 -7.23 6.61 -4.26
N ILE A 10 -7.57 6.17 -3.05
CA ILE A 10 -8.20 4.89 -2.80
C ILE A 10 -9.69 5.05 -3.12
N ASP A 11 -10.33 4.01 -3.68
CA ASP A 11 -11.78 4.03 -3.87
C ASP A 11 -12.53 3.62 -2.59
N ASP A 12 -13.86 3.71 -2.61
CA ASP A 12 -14.68 3.42 -1.42
C ASP A 12 -14.59 1.96 -0.94
N LEU A 13 -14.06 1.06 -1.77
CA LEU A 13 -13.85 -0.36 -1.45
C LEU A 13 -12.42 -0.66 -0.99
N GLY A 14 -11.53 0.34 -0.93
CA GLY A 14 -10.14 0.14 -0.52
C GLY A 14 -9.21 -0.30 -1.66
N ARG A 15 -9.64 -0.30 -2.92
CA ARG A 15 -8.81 -0.70 -4.06
C ARG A 15 -7.87 0.44 -4.47
N VAL A 16 -6.64 0.06 -4.82
CA VAL A 16 -5.61 0.98 -5.35
C VAL A 16 -5.33 0.66 -6.81
N VAL A 17 -5.39 1.67 -7.67
CA VAL A 17 -5.10 1.50 -9.10
C VAL A 17 -3.60 1.60 -9.36
N ILE A 18 -3.02 0.54 -9.90
CA ILE A 18 -1.61 0.53 -10.33
C ILE A 18 -1.46 1.35 -11.63
N PRO A 19 -0.58 2.38 -11.65
CA PRO A 19 -0.30 3.18 -12.84
C PRO A 19 0.10 2.33 -14.06
N LYS A 20 -0.26 2.82 -15.25
CA LYS A 20 0.01 2.10 -16.52
C LYS A 20 1.50 1.85 -16.77
N GLU A 21 2.39 2.76 -16.36
CA GLU A 21 3.83 2.57 -16.54
C GLU A 21 4.31 1.37 -15.73
N ILE A 22 3.91 1.26 -14.46
CA ILE A 22 4.28 0.14 -13.59
C ILE A 22 3.76 -1.17 -14.17
N ARG A 23 2.49 -1.20 -14.62
CA ARG A 23 1.90 -2.38 -15.28
C ARG A 23 2.71 -2.81 -16.50
N ARG A 24 3.13 -1.87 -17.36
CA ARG A 24 3.95 -2.15 -18.54
C ARG A 24 5.37 -2.63 -18.19
N THR A 25 6.04 -1.95 -17.27
CA THR A 25 7.42 -2.27 -16.87
C THR A 25 7.49 -3.63 -16.16
N MET A 26 6.53 -3.92 -15.29
CA MET A 26 6.47 -5.18 -14.55
C MET A 26 5.71 -6.29 -15.29
N ARG A 27 5.17 -5.99 -16.48
CA ARG A 27 4.40 -6.93 -17.33
C ARG A 27 3.18 -7.56 -16.64
N ILE A 28 2.56 -6.83 -15.71
CA ILE A 28 1.35 -7.24 -14.99
C ILE A 28 0.15 -7.16 -15.92
N ARG A 29 -0.56 -8.28 -16.08
CA ARG A 29 -1.78 -8.43 -16.88
C ARG A 29 -3.02 -8.48 -16.00
N GLU A 30 -4.17 -8.35 -16.64
CA GLU A 30 -5.45 -8.49 -15.96
C GLU A 30 -5.62 -9.93 -15.47
N GLY A 31 -6.01 -10.10 -14.20
CA GLY A 31 -6.12 -11.41 -13.55
C GLY A 31 -4.84 -11.95 -12.90
N ASP A 32 -3.69 -11.27 -13.08
CA ASP A 32 -2.44 -11.71 -12.42
C ASP A 32 -2.56 -11.57 -10.89
N PRO A 33 -2.25 -12.63 -10.12
CA PRO A 33 -2.28 -12.56 -8.67
C PRO A 33 -1.16 -11.64 -8.17
N LEU A 34 -1.54 -10.66 -7.36
CA LEU A 34 -0.61 -9.72 -6.71
C LEU A 34 -0.66 -9.93 -5.21
N MET A 35 0.50 -10.10 -4.59
CA MET A 35 0.62 -10.14 -3.14
C MET A 35 0.80 -8.73 -2.59
N MET A 36 -0.11 -8.30 -1.72
CA MET A 36 0.08 -7.11 -0.89
C MET A 36 0.35 -7.58 0.54
N THR A 37 1.54 -7.28 1.04
CA THR A 37 1.89 -7.43 2.45
C THR A 37 2.57 -6.17 2.94
N LEU A 38 2.32 -5.83 4.19
CA LEU A 38 3.12 -4.85 4.91
C LEU A 38 4.49 -5.47 5.21
N GLY A 39 5.56 -4.68 5.19
CA GLY A 39 6.86 -5.10 5.69
C GLY A 39 6.85 -5.24 7.21
N GLN A 40 7.81 -5.96 7.78
CA GLN A 40 7.90 -6.17 9.23
C GLN A 40 7.91 -4.84 10.01
N SER A 41 8.65 -3.85 9.50
CA SER A 41 8.70 -2.50 10.09
C SER A 41 7.38 -1.76 9.98
N ASP A 42 6.68 -1.88 8.84
CA ASP A 42 5.38 -1.22 8.63
C ASP A 42 4.32 -1.80 9.58
N ILE A 43 4.31 -3.12 9.77
CA ILE A 43 3.44 -3.81 10.73
C ILE A 43 3.70 -3.30 12.15
N PHE A 44 4.97 -3.19 12.55
CA PHE A 44 5.34 -2.67 13.86
C PHE A 44 4.82 -1.24 14.07
N CYS A 45 5.03 -0.35 13.09
CA CYS A 45 4.57 1.03 13.16
C CYS A 45 3.04 1.14 13.25
N VAL A 46 2.31 0.38 12.43
CA VAL A 46 0.84 0.36 12.45
C VAL A 46 0.33 -0.13 13.80
N ASN A 47 0.90 -1.22 14.34
CA ASN A 47 0.50 -1.75 15.64
C ASN A 47 0.81 -0.78 16.79
N MET A 48 1.96 -0.09 16.76
CA MET A 48 2.31 0.92 17.75
C MET A 48 1.36 2.13 17.68
N LEU A 49 0.99 2.58 16.48
CA LEU A 49 0.00 3.65 16.30
C LEU A 49 -1.37 3.24 16.85
N ASP A 50 -1.82 2.02 16.57
CA ASP A 50 -3.09 1.51 17.08
C ASP A 50 -3.08 1.33 18.61
N LEU A 51 -1.96 0.85 19.16
CA LEU A 51 -1.78 0.76 20.61
C LEU A 51 -1.84 2.15 21.25
N SER A 52 -1.15 3.12 20.65
CA SER A 52 -1.10 4.48 21.15
C SER A 52 -2.48 5.15 21.17
N LYS A 53 -3.31 4.92 20.13
CA LYS A 53 -4.72 5.36 20.09
C LYS A 53 -5.56 4.69 21.18
N ARG A 54 -5.39 3.38 21.40
CA ARG A 54 -6.13 2.65 22.46
C ARG A 54 -5.78 3.15 23.86
N MET A 55 -4.54 3.59 24.05
CA MET A 55 -4.06 4.14 25.32
C MET A 55 -4.36 5.65 25.47
N GLY A 56 -4.94 6.29 24.45
CA GLY A 56 -5.27 7.72 24.48
C GLY A 56 -4.05 8.66 24.50
N ILE A 57 -2.89 8.17 24.04
CA ILE A 57 -1.65 8.95 23.99
C ILE A 57 -1.64 9.89 22.77
N ILE A 58 -2.34 9.49 21.70
CA ILE A 58 -2.62 10.26 20.46
C ILE A 58 -4.02 9.94 19.96
#